data_AF-A0A2T4GYS9-F1
#
_entry.id   AF-A0A2T4GYS9-F1
#
_cell.length_a   1.000
_cell.length_b   1.000
_cell.length_c   1.000
_cell.angle_alpha   90.00
_cell.angle_beta   90.00
_cell.angle_gamma   90.00
#
_symmetry.space_group_name_H-M   'P 1'
#
loop_
_entity.id
_entity.type
_entity.pdbx_description
1 polymer ?
#
loop_
_entity_poly.entity_id
_entity_poly.type
_entity_poly.pdbx_seq_one_letter_code
_entity_poly.pdbx_strand_id
1 'polypeptide(L)' 'MNQQKTRPIQKLAKAVSQCSVEATSYGKCIVADYNAVHKDKCVKEFMRLKDCYLAASKKS' A
#
# COMPACT_ATOMS: atom_id res chain seq x y z
N MET A 1 -16.47 -26.68 -12.91
CA MET A 1 -15.25 -25.89 -12.61
C MET A 1 -15.66 -24.67 -11.80
N ASN A 2 -15.77 -24.77 -10.47
CA ASN A 2 -16.17 -23.62 -9.66
C ASN A 2 -15.26 -23.52 -8.43
N GLN A 3 -14.21 -22.70 -8.55
CA GLN A 3 -13.49 -22.22 -7.39
C GLN A 3 -13.50 -20.69 -7.42
N GLN A 4 -14.65 -20.12 -7.09
CA GLN A 4 -14.80 -18.73 -6.64
C GLN A 4 -14.06 -18.54 -5.31
N LYS A 5 -12.72 -18.63 -5.31
CA LYS A 5 -11.83 -18.29 -4.18
C LYS A 5 -10.81 -17.21 -4.56
N THR A 6 -11.07 -16.43 -5.62
CA THR A 6 -10.30 -15.22 -5.96
C THR A 6 -10.65 -14.02 -5.08
N ARG A 7 -11.72 -14.12 -4.28
CA ARG A 7 -12.26 -13.01 -3.46
C ARG A 7 -11.23 -12.32 -2.56
N PRO A 8 -10.30 -13.01 -1.88
CA PRO A 8 -9.32 -12.35 -1.00
C PRO A 8 -8.28 -11.56 -1.79
N ILE A 9 -7.76 -12.14 -2.89
CA ILE A 9 -6.79 -11.48 -3.77
C ILE A 9 -7.43 -10.29 -4.47
N GLN A 10 -8.69 -10.40 -4.90
CA GLN A 10 -9.42 -9.29 -5.51
C GLN A 10 -9.70 -8.15 -4.52
N LYS A 11 -10.05 -8.47 -3.25
CA LYS A 11 -10.21 -7.45 -2.20
C LYS A 11 -8.88 -6.75 -1.90
N LEU A 12 -7.77 -7.51 -1.81
CA LEU A 12 -6.43 -6.96 -1.62
C LEU A 12 -6.01 -6.09 -2.81
N ALA A 13 -6.16 -6.58 -4.05
CA ALA A 13 -5.83 -5.82 -5.25
C ALA A 13 -6.64 -4.51 -5.35
N LYS A 14 -7.91 -4.52 -4.92
CA LYS A 14 -8.74 -3.31 -4.83
C LYS A 14 -8.23 -2.34 -3.76
N ALA A 15 -7.87 -2.82 -2.58
CA ALA A 15 -7.31 -1.96 -1.53
C ALA A 15 -5.95 -1.38 -1.94
N VAL A 16 -5.11 -2.17 -2.61
CA VAL A 16 -3.81 -1.74 -3.16
C VAL A 16 -4.00 -0.72 -4.28
N SER A 17 -4.95 -0.92 -5.19
CA SER A 17 -5.21 0.03 -6.27
C SER A 17 -5.76 1.36 -5.76
N GLN A 18 -6.60 1.33 -4.71
CA GLN A 18 -7.13 2.54 -4.06
C GLN A 18 -6.05 3.40 -3.40
N CYS A 19 -4.94 2.80 -2.97
CA CYS A 19 -3.82 3.50 -2.31
C CYS A 19 -2.55 3.56 -3.19
N SER A 20 -2.72 3.41 -4.51
CA SER A 20 -1.62 3.35 -5.47
C SER A 20 -0.81 4.64 -5.53
N VAL A 21 -1.44 5.79 -5.26
CA VAL A 21 -0.79 7.11 -5.20
C VAL A 21 0.15 7.18 -4.01
N GLU A 22 -0.32 6.83 -2.81
CA GLU A 22 0.46 6.81 -1.58
C GLU A 22 1.59 5.77 -1.66
N ALA A 23 1.30 4.60 -2.25
CA ALA A 23 2.29 3.55 -2.47
C ALA A 23 3.41 4.01 -3.41
N THR A 24 3.06 4.75 -4.47
CA THR A 24 4.03 5.32 -5.40
C THR A 24 4.88 6.39 -4.73
N SER A 25 4.28 7.28 -3.92
CA SER A 25 5.02 8.29 -3.16
C SER A 25 6.00 7.67 -2.15
N TYR A 26 5.56 6.64 -1.42
CA TYR A 26 6.43 5.89 -0.51
C TYR A 26 7.57 5.19 -1.27
N GLY A 27 7.25 4.51 -2.37
CA GLY A 27 8.25 3.86 -3.23
C GLY A 27 9.28 4.84 -3.78
N LYS A 28 8.85 6.03 -4.22
CA LYS A 28 9.77 7.09 -4.69
C LYS A 28 10.76 7.53 -3.61
N CYS A 29 10.29 7.72 -2.37
CA CYS A 29 11.15 8.10 -1.25
C CYS A 29 12.18 7.00 -0.93
N ILE A 30 11.76 5.74 -0.96
CA ILE A 30 12.65 4.58 -0.73
C ILE A 30 13.70 4.46 -1.85
N VAL A 31 13.28 4.54 -3.11
CA VAL A 31 14.17 4.38 -4.27
C VAL A 31 15.13 5.56 -4.42
N ALA A 32 14.71 6.77 -4.04
CA ALA A 32 15.56 7.96 -4.11
C ALA A 32 16.88 7.79 -3.34
N ASP A 33 16.87 7.02 -2.26
CA ASP A 33 18.08 6.75 -1.50
C ASP A 33 17.97 5.38 -0.80
N TYR A 34 17.92 4.35 -1.65
CA TYR A 34 17.71 2.94 -1.32
C TYR A 34 18.77 2.38 -0.37
N ASN A 35 20.02 2.86 -0.49
CA ASN A 35 21.15 2.37 0.30
C ASN A 35 21.17 2.95 1.72
N ALA A 36 20.65 4.16 1.92
CA ALA A 36 20.54 4.77 3.24
C ALA A 36 19.11 4.70 3.80
N VAL A 37 18.28 3.75 3.36
CA VAL A 37 16.96 3.53 3.98
C VAL A 37 17.15 3.12 5.44
N HIS A 38 16.59 3.92 6.33
CA HIS A 38 16.56 3.65 7.76
C HIS A 38 15.18 3.99 8.31
N LYS A 39 14.96 3.62 9.57
CA LYS A 39 13.73 3.95 10.29
C LYS A 39 13.45 5.45 10.18
N ASP A 40 12.19 5.79 9.94
CA ASP A 40 11.66 7.15 9.85
C ASP A 40 12.02 7.99 8.61
N LYS A 41 12.90 7.51 7.72
CA LYS A 41 13.30 8.23 6.50
C LYS A 41 12.13 8.64 5.59
N CYS A 42 11.19 7.73 5.39
CA CYS A 42 9.99 7.92 4.57
C CYS A 42 8.72 7.84 5.42
N VAL A 43 8.79 8.28 6.68
CA VAL A 43 7.70 8.11 7.66
C VAL A 43 6.42 8.81 7.22
N LYS A 44 6.52 9.97 6.57
CA LYS A 44 5.35 10.75 6.15
C LYS A 44 4.55 10.01 5.09
N GLU A 45 5.25 9.45 4.12
CA GLU A 45 4.72 8.69 3.00
C GLU A 45 4.19 7.34 3.49
N PHE A 46 4.92 6.69 4.40
CA PHE A 46 4.50 5.44 5.03
C PHE A 46 3.21 5.62 5.84
N MET A 47 3.11 6.69 6.63
CA MET A 47 1.90 6.97 7.43
C MET A 47 0.68 7.20 6.54
N ARG A 48 0.83 7.95 5.44
CA ARG A 48 -0.25 8.14 4.45
C ARG A 48 -0.69 6.82 3.81
N LEU A 49 0.26 5.98 3.40
CA LEU A 49 -0.03 4.66 2.85
C LEU A 49 -0.76 3.77 3.85
N LYS A 50 -0.27 3.73 5.10
CA LYS A 50 -0.91 3.00 6.21
C LYS A 50 -2.34 3.47 6.41
N ASP A 51 -2.56 4.78 6.50
CA ASP A 51 -3.89 5.34 6.75
C ASP A 51 -4.85 5.03 5.60
N CYS A 52 -4.38 5.07 4.35
CA CYS A 52 -5.16 4.65 3.20
C CYS A 52 -5.53 3.16 3.26
N TYR A 53 -4.59 2.26 3.58
CA TYR A 53 -4.90 0.84 3.75
C TYR A 53 -5.86 0.54 4.90
N LEU A 54 -5.73 1.25 6.02
CA LEU A 54 -6.66 1.13 7.15
C LEU A 54 -8.06 1.64 6.78
N ALA A 55 -8.16 2.71 5.99
CA ALA A 55 -9.45 3.20 5.48
C ALA A 55 -10.07 2.24 4.44
N ALA A 56 -9.26 1.69 3.54
CA ALA A 56 -9.71 0.75 2.50
C ALA A 56 -10.15 -0.60 3.07
N SER A 57 -9.45 -1.10 4.10
CA SER A 57 -9.79 -2.36 4.78
C SER A 57 -11.07 -2.28 5.61
N LYS A 58 -11.39 -1.12 6.20
CA LYS A 58 -12.66 -0.87 6.89
C LYS A 58 -13.87 -0.76 5.94
N LYS A 59 -13.64 -0.64 4.62
CA LYS A 59 -14.67 -0.43 3.59
C LYS A 59 -15.15 -1.75 2.93
N SER A 60 -14.91 -2.92 3.56
CA SER A 60 -15.05 -4.27 2.97
C SER A 60 -16.04 -5.21 3.62
#